data_AF-A0A381VS24-F1
#
_entry.id   AF-A0A381VS24-F1
#
_cell.length_a   1.000
_cell.length_b   1.000
_cell.length_c   1.000
_cell.angle_alpha   90.00
_cell.angle_beta   90.00
_cell.angle_gamma   90.00
#
_symmetry.space_group_name_H-M   'P 1'
#
loop_
_entity.id
_entity.type
_entity.pdbx_description
1 polymer ?
#
loop_
_entity_poly.entity_id
_entity_poly.type
_entity_poly.pdbx_seq_one_letter_code
_entity_poly.pdbx_strand_id
1 'polypeptide(L)' 'MKPENAKKIWQMILDAGDYLKDKLPSHPSHPKGRNSYAHVALEIKSHFGVSYKDVEDEKIDEVISYIQYIKDNPS' A
#
# COMPACT_ATOMS: atom_id res chain seq x y z
N MET A 1 13.37 -4.99 6.05
CA MET A 1 12.63 -4.51 7.24
C MET A 1 12.61 -5.57 8.33
N LYS A 2 12.74 -5.19 9.61
CA LYS A 2 12.59 -6.07 10.76
C LYS A 2 11.14 -6.57 10.88
N PRO A 3 10.90 -7.77 11.47
CA PRO A 3 9.57 -8.35 11.56
C PRO A 3 8.51 -7.46 12.24
N GLU A 4 8.89 -6.73 13.28
CA GLU A 4 7.98 -5.83 14.02
C GLU A 4 7.50 -4.67 13.14
N ASN A 5 8.43 -4.06 12.40
CA ASN A 5 8.14 -2.97 11.47
C ASN A 5 7.32 -3.47 10.28
N ALA A 6 7.67 -4.63 9.72
CA ALA A 6 6.89 -5.26 8.66
C ALA A 6 5.45 -5.56 9.10
N LYS A 7 5.24 -5.98 10.36
CA LYS A 7 3.90 -6.18 10.92
C LYS A 7 3.13 -4.86 11.06
N LYS A 8 3.78 -3.79 11.52
CA LYS A 8 3.20 -2.45 11.61
C LYS A 8 2.77 -1.93 10.23
N ILE A 9 3.65 -2.02 9.24
CA ILE A 9 3.35 -1.62 7.85
C ILE A 9 2.22 -2.48 7.27
N TRP A 10 2.24 -3.79 7.51
CA TRP A 10 1.16 -4.65 7.05
C TRP A 10 -0.21 -4.23 7.60
N GLN A 11 -0.30 -3.90 8.90
CA GLN A 11 -1.55 -3.40 9.47
C GLN A 11 -1.99 -2.10 8.79
N MET A 12 -1.06 -1.18 8.52
CA MET A 12 -1.38 0.06 7.81
C MET A 12 -1.82 -0.16 6.37
N ILE A 13 -1.26 -1.15 5.67
CA ILE A 13 -1.71 -1.56 4.33
C ILE A 13 -3.14 -2.10 4.39
N LEU A 14 -3.47 -2.90 5.40
CA LEU A 14 -4.84 -3.38 5.62
C LEU A 14 -5.80 -2.22 5.86
N ASP A 15 -5.48 -1.32 6.78
CA ASP A 15 -6.31 -0.16 7.10
C ASP A 15 -6.50 0.77 5.88
N ALA A 16 -5.45 0.97 5.08
CA ALA A 16 -5.51 1.73 3.85
C ALA A 16 -6.35 1.01 2.78
N GLY A 17 -6.19 -0.30 2.64
CA GLY A 17 -6.98 -1.12 1.71
C GLY A 17 -8.46 -1.13 2.07
N ASP A 18 -8.80 -1.24 3.36
CA ASP A 18 -10.17 -1.09 3.86
C ASP A 18 -10.73 0.29 3.52
N TYR A 19 -9.95 1.35 3.75
CA TYR A 19 -10.36 2.71 3.43
C TYR A 19 -10.59 2.92 1.93
N LEU A 20 -9.76 2.33 1.07
CA LEU A 20 -9.79 2.47 -0.39
C LEU A 20 -10.76 1.51 -1.09
N LYS A 21 -11.39 0.62 -0.34
CA LYS A 21 -12.39 -0.30 -0.88
C LYS A 21 -13.49 0.49 -1.58
N ASP A 22 -13.78 0.12 -2.83
CA ASP A 22 -14.76 0.77 -3.71
C ASP A 22 -14.48 2.25 -4.05
N LYS A 23 -13.29 2.78 -3.70
CA LYS A 23 -12.86 4.16 -4.02
C LYS A 23 -11.82 4.24 -5.14
N LEU A 24 -11.32 3.11 -5.60
CA LEU A 24 -10.39 3.05 -6.72
C LEU A 24 -11.13 3.21 -8.06
N PRO A 25 -10.51 3.86 -9.06
CA PRO A 25 -11.14 4.01 -10.37
C PRO A 25 -11.37 2.66 -11.04
N SER A 26 -12.44 2.58 -11.82
CA SER A 26 -12.78 1.39 -12.59
C SER A 26 -11.74 1.15 -13.69
N HIS A 27 -11.50 -0.11 -14.02
CA HIS A 27 -10.56 -0.49 -15.08
C HIS A 27 -11.14 -1.64 -15.91
N PRO A 28 -11.03 -1.63 -17.26
CA PRO A 28 -11.60 -2.66 -18.11
C PRO A 28 -11.15 -4.09 -17.76
N SER A 29 -9.89 -4.26 -17.34
CA SER A 29 -9.34 -5.55 -16.89
C SER A 29 -9.82 -6.01 -15.52
N HIS A 30 -10.57 -5.17 -14.80
CA HIS A 30 -11.10 -5.44 -13.47
C HIS A 30 -12.63 -5.24 -13.45
N PRO A 31 -13.41 -6.11 -14.11
CA PRO A 31 -14.86 -5.96 -14.23
C PRO A 31 -15.61 -6.06 -12.89
N LYS A 32 -14.97 -6.57 -11.84
CA LYS A 32 -15.51 -6.68 -10.47
C LYS A 32 -14.89 -5.67 -9.49
N GLY A 33 -14.18 -4.65 -10.00
CA GLY A 33 -13.44 -3.69 -9.18
C GLY A 33 -11.99 -4.12 -8.91
N ARG A 34 -11.17 -3.15 -8.47
CA ARG A 34 -9.76 -3.37 -8.10
C ARG A 34 -9.65 -3.87 -6.66
N ASN A 35 -8.70 -4.77 -6.41
CA ASN A 35 -8.36 -5.18 -5.05
C ASN A 35 -7.52 -4.06 -4.38
N SER A 36 -8.11 -3.36 -3.41
CA SER A 36 -7.50 -2.21 -2.76
C SER A 36 -6.24 -2.55 -1.97
N TYR A 37 -6.20 -3.69 -1.27
CA TYR A 37 -5.00 -4.13 -0.53
C TYR A 37 -3.83 -4.43 -1.47
N ALA A 38 -4.12 -5.13 -2.57
CA ALA A 38 -3.12 -5.45 -3.59
C ALA A 38 -2.60 -4.18 -4.26
N HIS A 39 -3.48 -3.20 -4.51
CA HIS A 39 -3.09 -1.91 -5.06
C HIS A 39 -2.11 -1.18 -4.14
N VAL A 40 -2.41 -1.02 -2.84
CA VAL A 40 -1.50 -0.35 -1.89
C VAL A 40 -0.13 -1.05 -1.84
N ALA A 41 -0.10 -2.39 -1.76
CA ALA A 41 1.15 -3.13 -1.73
C ALA A 41 1.95 -3.00 -3.04
N LEU A 42 1.26 -2.93 -4.18
CA LEU A 42 1.88 -2.74 -5.49
C LEU A 42 2.45 -1.33 -5.65
N GLU A 43 1.73 -0.29 -5.21
CA GLU A 43 2.21 1.09 -5.21
C GLU A 43 3.49 1.23 -4.38
N ILE A 44 3.54 0.65 -3.16
CA ILE A 44 4.76 0.63 -2.35
C ILE A 44 5.90 -0.04 -3.12
N LYS A 45 5.65 -1.22 -3.72
CA LYS A 45 6.69 -1.90 -4.51
C LYS A 45 7.17 -1.08 -5.70
N SER A 46 6.26 -0.40 -6.38
CA SER A 46 6.57 0.47 -7.51
C SER A 46 7.43 1.66 -7.09
N HIS A 47 7.09 2.30 -5.97
CA HIS A 47 7.77 3.48 -5.46
C HIS A 47 9.17 3.18 -4.89
N PHE A 48 9.31 2.12 -4.10
CA PHE A 48 10.58 1.76 -3.44
C PHE A 48 11.42 0.77 -4.25
N GLY A 49 10.89 0.22 -5.35
CA GLY A 49 11.53 -0.81 -6.18
C GLY A 49 11.56 -2.21 -5.56
N VAL A 50 11.18 -2.34 -4.28
CA VAL A 50 11.19 -3.58 -3.50
C VAL A 50 9.91 -3.72 -2.69
N SER A 51 9.58 -4.93 -2.24
CA SER A 51 8.39 -5.09 -1.40
C SER A 51 8.57 -4.37 -0.06
N TYR A 52 7.46 -3.98 0.58
CA TYR A 52 7.50 -3.30 1.89
C TYR A 52 8.29 -4.08 2.97
N LYS A 53 8.39 -5.42 2.84
CA LYS A 53 9.15 -6.27 3.77
C LYS A 53 10.66 -6.12 3.57
N ASP A 54 11.08 -5.73 2.38
CA ASP A 54 12.48 -5.65 1.96
C ASP A 54 13.03 -4.22 2.07
N VAL A 55 12.17 -3.22 2.33
CA VAL A 55 12.60 -1.85 2.60
C VAL A 55 13.47 -1.78 3.87
N GLU A 56 14.50 -0.95 3.86
CA GLU A 56 15.36 -0.66 5.01
C GLU A 56 14.55 -0.09 6.19
N ASP A 57 14.88 -0.47 7.42
CA ASP A 57 14.11 -0.06 8.61
C ASP A 57 14.18 1.45 8.86
N GLU A 58 15.27 2.08 8.44
CA GLU A 58 15.51 3.52 8.49
C GLU A 58 14.49 4.31 7.66
N LYS A 59 13.88 3.67 6.65
CA LYS A 59 12.87 4.28 5.77
C LYS A 59 11.44 4.01 6.19
N ILE A 60 11.21 3.48 7.40
CA ILE A 60 9.85 3.15 7.85
C ILE A 60 8.90 4.36 7.79
N ASP A 61 9.36 5.53 8.20
CA ASP A 61 8.53 6.74 8.21
C ASP A 61 8.19 7.21 6.78
N GLU A 62 9.08 6.98 5.81
CA GLU A 62 8.80 7.21 4.39
C GLU A 62 7.71 6.27 3.87
N VAL A 63 7.78 4.98 4.22
CA VAL A 63 6.75 3.99 3.84
C VAL A 63 5.40 4.37 4.45
N ILE A 64 5.36 4.77 5.73
CA ILE A 64 4.14 5.23 6.40
C ILE A 64 3.55 6.46 5.69
N SER A 65 4.40 7.44 5.40
CA SER A 65 3.98 8.68 4.72
C SER A 65 3.44 8.38 3.32
N TYR A 66 4.07 7.45 2.60
CA TYR A 66 3.61 7.05 1.27
C TYR A 66 2.29 6.27 1.30
N ILE A 67 2.05 5.42 2.31
CA ILE A 67 0.73 4.78 2.51
C ILE A 67 -0.36 5.84 2.70
N GLN A 68 -0.09 6.91 3.45
CA GLN A 68 -1.03 8.01 3.60
C GLN A 68 -1.26 8.76 2.28
N TYR A 69 -0.19 9.02 1.52
CA TYR A 69 -0.30 9.59 0.18
C TYR A 69 -1.20 8.76 -0.75
N ILE A 70 -1.07 7.42 -0.76
CA ILE A 70 -1.92 6.54 -1.59
C ILE A 70 -3.40 6.68 -1.21
N LYS A 71 -3.71 6.79 0.09
CA LYS A 71 -5.09 6.98 0.56
C LYS A 71 -5.71 8.29 0.08
N ASP A 72 -4.91 9.35 0.05
CA ASP A 72 -5.35 10.68 -0.34
C ASP A 72 -5.38 10.86 -1.86
N ASN A 73 -4.74 9.95 -2.61
CA ASN A 73 -4.61 9.98 -4.08
C ASN A 73 -4.96 8.62 -4.72
N PRO A 74 -6.22 8.16 -4.63
CA PRO A 74 -6.64 6.89 -5.23
C PRO A 74 -6.51 6.94 -6.77
N SER A 75 -5.77 6.00 -7.36
CA SER A 75 -5.51 5.92 -8.81
C SER A 75 -5.67 4.53 -9.43
#